data_AF-A0A529HEC9-F1
#
_entry.id   AF-A0A529HEC9-F1
#
_cell.length_a   1.000
_cell.length_b   1.000
_cell.length_c   1.000
_cell.angle_alpha   90.00
_cell.angle_beta   90.00
_cell.angle_gamma   90.00
#
_symmetry.space_group_name_H-M   'P 1'
#
loop_
_entity.id
_entity.type
_entity.pdbx_description
1 polymer ?
#
loop_
_entity_poly.entity_id
_entity_poly.type
_entity_poly.pdbx_seq_one_letter_code
_entity_poly.pdbx_strand_id
1 'polypeptide(L)' 'KKAVLWAGLRPMMPSSVPVFGQAKYRNLYLDTGHGHLGWTMACGSGKLLSDLVAGRKPEIDPQGLVFRG' A
#
# COMPACT_ATOMS: atom_id res chain seq x y z
N LYS A 1 -15.11 -29.06 -14.39
CA LYS A 1 -15.31 -27.62 -14.10
C LYS A 1 -14.90 -26.82 -15.34
N LYS A 2 -15.70 -25.85 -15.81
CA LYS A 2 -15.31 -24.95 -16.93
C LYS A 2 -14.41 -23.83 -16.40
N ALA A 3 -13.38 -23.47 -17.15
CA ALA A 3 -12.57 -22.28 -16.86
C ALA A 3 -13.32 -21.02 -17.30
N VAL A 4 -13.18 -19.95 -16.51
CA VAL A 4 -13.71 -18.61 -16.80
C VAL A 4 -12.55 -17.65 -17.01
N LEU A 5 -12.68 -16.73 -17.96
CA LEU A 5 -11.67 -15.71 -18.24
C LEU A 5 -11.52 -14.79 -17.03
N TRP A 6 -10.28 -14.57 -16.57
CA TRP A 6 -9.96 -13.66 -15.48
C TRP A 6 -8.77 -12.78 -15.85
N ALA A 7 -8.84 -11.51 -15.47
CA ALA A 7 -7.75 -10.55 -15.60
C ALA A 7 -7.34 -10.04 -14.21
N GLY A 8 -6.06 -10.21 -13.88
CA GLY A 8 -5.47 -9.69 -12.65
C GLY A 8 -4.98 -8.26 -12.81
N LEU A 9 -5.82 -7.28 -12.46
CA LEU A 9 -5.44 -5.88 -12.42
C LEU A 9 -4.37 -5.66 -11.34
N ARG A 10 -3.36 -4.84 -11.66
CA ARG A 10 -2.20 -4.58 -10.79
C ARG A 10 -2.04 -3.07 -10.61
N PRO A 11 -2.79 -2.44 -9.68
CA PRO A 11 -2.68 -1.01 -9.40
C PRO A 11 -1.23 -0.65 -9.08
N MET A 12 -0.66 0.31 -9.80
CA MET A 12 0.74 0.69 -9.73
C MET A 12 0.86 2.21 -9.70
N MET A 13 1.71 2.74 -8.82
CA MET A 13 2.06 4.16 -8.88
C MET A 13 2.93 4.45 -10.10
N PRO A 14 2.82 5.64 -10.73
CA PRO A 14 3.71 6.04 -11.81
C PRO A 14 5.20 6.02 -11.43
N SER A 15 5.51 6.27 -10.14
CA SER A 15 6.86 6.19 -9.59
C SER A 15 7.35 4.75 -9.37
N SER A 16 6.51 3.73 -9.59
CA SER A 16 6.74 2.32 -9.23
C SER A 16 6.91 2.05 -7.73
N VAL A 17 6.76 3.07 -6.88
CA VAL A 17 6.86 2.95 -5.42
C VAL A 17 5.44 2.98 -4.84
N PRO A 18 5.05 1.99 -4.01
CA PRO A 18 3.73 2.00 -3.37
C PRO A 18 3.54 3.21 -2.46
N VAL A 19 2.28 3.54 -2.21
CA VAL A 19 1.90 4.70 -1.40
C VAL A 19 1.15 4.28 -0.14
N PHE A 20 1.51 4.90 0.98
CA PHE A 20 1.04 4.59 2.31
C PHE A 20 0.52 5.82 3.05
N GLY A 21 -0.27 5.61 4.11
CA GLY A 21 -0.56 6.67 5.09
C GLY A 21 -1.88 7.38 4.87
N GLN A 22 -2.12 8.43 5.66
CA GLN A 22 -3.42 9.06 5.76
C GLN A 22 -3.76 9.83 4.47
N ALA A 23 -4.97 9.62 3.95
CA ALA A 23 -5.52 10.38 2.85
C ALA A 23 -6.05 11.75 3.34
N LYS A 24 -6.70 12.49 2.43
CA LYS A 24 -7.40 13.74 2.74
C LYS A 24 -8.36 13.64 3.93
N TYR A 25 -8.99 12.48 4.13
CA TYR A 25 -9.95 12.27 5.21
C TYR A 25 -9.28 11.71 6.47
N ARG A 26 -9.66 12.24 7.64
CA ARG A 26 -9.04 11.94 8.94
C ARG A 26 -8.96 10.45 9.28
N ASN A 27 -9.92 9.66 8.81
CA ASN A 27 -10.08 8.25 9.12
C ASN A 27 -9.86 7.34 7.89
N LEU A 28 -9.20 7.84 6.85
CA LEU A 28 -8.88 7.07 5.65
C LEU A 28 -7.37 6.93 5.52
N TYR A 29 -6.91 5.70 5.35
CA TYR A 29 -5.51 5.36 5.11
C TYR A 29 -5.37 4.59 3.80
N LEU A 30 -4.25 4.80 3.11
CA LEU A 30 -3.91 4.16 1.85
C LEU A 30 -2.79 3.13 2.07
N ASP A 31 -2.91 2.02 1.36
CA ASP A 31 -1.89 0.98 1.17
C ASP A 31 -2.12 0.41 -0.24
N THR A 32 -1.57 1.09 -1.24
CA THR A 32 -1.90 0.83 -2.66
C THR A 32 -0.75 1.12 -3.61
N GLY A 33 -0.91 0.74 -4.87
CA GLY A 33 0.07 1.04 -5.92
C GLY A 33 1.27 0.08 -5.99
N HIS A 34 1.14 -1.12 -5.42
CA HIS A 34 2.19 -2.14 -5.31
C HIS A 34 2.55 -2.83 -6.64
N GLY A 35 1.77 -2.62 -7.68
CA GLY A 35 1.97 -3.25 -8.98
C GLY A 35 1.96 -4.78 -8.90
N HIS A 36 2.96 -5.40 -9.50
CA HIS A 36 3.10 -6.87 -9.54
C HIS A 36 3.70 -7.45 -8.25
N LEU A 37 4.20 -6.63 -7.33
CA LEU A 37 4.87 -7.05 -6.10
C LEU A 37 3.95 -7.02 -4.87
N GLY A 38 2.65 -6.74 -5.03
CA GLY A 38 1.71 -6.63 -3.91
C GLY A 38 1.72 -7.83 -2.97
N TRP A 39 1.70 -9.05 -3.52
CA TRP A 39 1.76 -10.28 -2.72
C TRP A 39 3.09 -10.43 -1.98
N THR A 40 4.21 -10.15 -2.64
CA THR A 40 5.54 -10.20 -2.04
C THR A 40 5.68 -9.25 -0.85
N MET A 41 5.06 -8.06 -0.94
CA MET A 41 5.22 -6.99 0.04
C MET A 41 4.12 -6.96 1.12
N ALA A 42 3.06 -7.77 0.99
CA ALA A 42 1.83 -7.66 1.79
C ALA A 42 2.05 -7.62 3.32
N CYS A 43 2.91 -8.48 3.86
CA CYS A 43 3.16 -8.51 5.30
C CYS A 43 3.90 -7.25 5.79
N GLY A 44 4.88 -6.78 5.02
CA GLY A 44 5.65 -5.58 5.35
C GLY A 44 4.80 -4.31 5.20
N SER A 45 4.00 -4.23 4.13
CA SER A 45 3.10 -3.12 3.83
C SER A 45 2.05 -2.97 4.94
N GLY A 46 1.42 -4.09 5.34
CA GLY A 46 0.42 -4.11 6.41
C GLY A 46 1.00 -3.74 7.77
N LYS A 47 2.21 -4.21 8.09
CA LYS A 47 2.89 -3.82 9.34
C LYS A 47 3.20 -2.33 9.37
N LEU A 48 3.80 -1.79 8.30
CA LEU A 48 4.07 -0.36 8.16
C LEU A 48 2.79 0.46 8.35
N LEU A 49 1.72 0.11 7.63
CA LEU A 49 0.44 0.81 7.73
C LEU A 49 -0.15 0.75 9.15
N SER A 50 -0.06 -0.40 9.81
CA SER A 50 -0.58 -0.57 11.17
C SER A 50 0.13 0.33 12.18
N ASP A 51 1.43 0.55 12.01
CA ASP A 51 2.21 1.46 12.87
C ASP A 51 1.80 2.91 12.61
N LEU A 52 1.61 3.30 11.33
CA LEU A 52 1.12 4.62 10.96
C LEU A 52 -0.29 4.91 11.50
N VAL A 53 -1.21 3.95 11.42
CA VAL A 53 -2.57 4.08 11.95
C VAL A 53 -2.57 4.23 13.47
N ALA A 54 -1.69 3.53 14.16
CA ALA A 54 -1.60 3.56 15.62
C ALA A 54 -0.72 4.68 16.18
N GLY A 55 -0.13 5.53 15.33
CA GLY A 55 0.80 6.58 15.75
C GLY A 55 2.11 6.04 16.35
N ARG A 56 2.49 4.80 16.01
CA ARG A 56 3.76 4.20 16.42
C ARG A 56 4.87 4.55 15.43
N LYS A 57 6.11 4.60 15.90
CA LYS A 57 7.28 4.73 15.03
C LYS A 57 7.44 3.45 14.19
N PRO A 58 7.39 3.50 12.85
CA PRO A 58 7.61 2.33 12.03
C PRO A 58 9.08 1.88 12.05
N GLU A 59 9.32 0.61 11.74
CA GLU A 59 10.67 0.01 11.67
C GLU A 59 11.47 0.48 10.46
N ILE A 60 10.78 0.76 9.36
CA ILE A 60 11.36 1.34 8.15
C ILE A 60 11.00 2.83 8.05
N ASP A 61 11.90 3.64 7.51
CA ASP A 61 11.63 5.06 7.30
C ASP A 61 10.48 5.24 6.28
N PRO A 62 9.35 5.86 6.66
CA PRO A 62 8.23 6.06 5.75
C PRO A 62 8.47 7.23 4.78
N GLN A 63 9.58 7.96 4.86
CA GLN A 63 9.87 9.08 3.97
C GLN A 63 9.86 8.63 2.50
N GLY A 64 9.10 9.36 1.66
CA GLY A 64 8.93 9.03 0.24
C GLY A 64 7.87 7.97 -0.05
N LEU A 65 7.37 7.29 0.99
CA LEU A 65 6.27 6.32 0.91
C LEU A 65 4.92 6.94 1.32
N VAL A 66 4.95 7.96 2.19
CA VAL A 66 3.73 8.62 2.68
C VAL A 66 3.04 9.41 1.57
N PHE A 67 1.74 9.18 1.41
CA PHE A 67 0.84 9.95 0.55
C PHE A 67 0.89 11.42 0.95
N ARG A 68 1.26 12.27 -0.01
CA ARG A 68 1.21 13.72 0.11
C ARG A 68 0.11 14.20 -0.82
N GLY A 69 -1.12 14.23 -0.32
CA GLY A 69 -2.30 14.73 -1.03
C GLY A 69 -2.94 15.89 -0.32
#